data_AF-A0A935D1F1-F1
#
_entry.id   AF-A0A935D1F1-F1
#
_cell.length_a   1.000
_cell.length_b   1.000
_cell.length_c   1.000
_cell.angle_alpha   90.00
_cell.angle_beta   90.00
_cell.angle_gamma   90.00
#
_symmetry.space_group_name_H-M   'P 1'
#
loop_
_entity.id
_entity.type
_entity.pdbx_description
1 polymer ?
#
loop_
_entity_poly.entity_id
_entity_poly.type
_entity_poly.pdbx_seq_one_letter_code
_entity_poly.pdbx_strand_id
1 'polypeptide(L)'
;MSARNPTRRGFLKGVLALGGVAAGARLGGPLLPSAHAAGETSHLVFIFLPGGFNAALGGAAMPFVTGNKFGLTSTNIQVIGNGVTCDRATMGTLPAFAHQHWFALGARHGVSSHTTPDNSNGGGERAMTRRGTGSYLTQLAAAMGGDSALKAVHLGDYPAYRTQPAAGAVSLQRVTDLASAIRALGAGVADPTAPDRAIAGAGLGSSQAISQTQINANPRSLLSVNEAYQAGIAALNKPAPPPVTFPEISTAYGLNGATTVQSLASQLAGAEVMIRAAQSNVISVFDQGFVGWDFHQVSGGVSQNMLFSRNRLLGAGSFDDRMTPLRTFMTRMLNLPDRNVVVAITGDFVRVPNGDHGDGVVTAVFGKNVKQGTSFLCDGNARFNPNTPNVDAHWAALAAAVKCPGTPFGPNPHALLL
;
A
#
# COMPACT_ATOMS: atom_id res chain seq x y z
N MET A 1 -16.52 49.16 -6.48
CA MET A 1 -16.40 47.76 -6.01
C MET A 1 -14.93 47.42 -5.91
N SER A 2 -14.42 47.19 -4.70
CA SER A 2 -12.99 47.00 -4.44
C SER A 2 -12.56 45.57 -4.83
N ALA A 3 -11.64 45.47 -5.79
CA ALA A 3 -11.00 44.20 -6.15
C ALA A 3 -10.13 43.73 -4.99
N ARG A 4 -10.52 42.63 -4.34
CA ARG A 4 -9.69 41.99 -3.31
C ARG A 4 -8.53 41.29 -4.02
N ASN A 5 -7.34 41.89 -3.92
CA ASN A 5 -6.10 41.23 -4.31
C ASN A 5 -5.96 39.90 -3.54
N PRO A 6 -5.70 38.76 -4.21
CA PRO A 6 -5.40 37.51 -3.54
C PRO A 6 -4.11 37.71 -2.73
N THR A 7 -4.22 37.66 -1.40
CA THR A 7 -3.06 37.82 -0.53
C THR A 7 -2.12 36.62 -0.68
N ARG A 8 -0.81 36.86 -0.56
CA ARG A 8 0.26 35.83 -0.58
C ARG A 8 -0.05 34.62 0.33
N ARG A 9 -0.80 34.86 1.42
CA ARG A 9 -1.26 33.85 2.39
C ARG A 9 -2.41 32.99 1.88
N GLY A 10 -3.28 33.52 1.03
CA GLY A 10 -4.31 32.76 0.31
C GLY A 10 -3.73 31.86 -0.77
N PHE A 11 -2.73 32.36 -1.50
CA PHE A 11 -1.97 31.56 -2.47
C PHE A 11 -1.19 30.43 -1.78
N LEU A 12 -0.48 30.70 -0.68
CA LEU A 12 0.23 29.66 0.09
C LEU A 12 -0.70 28.61 0.69
N LYS A 13 -1.92 28.96 1.09
CA LYS A 13 -2.93 27.99 1.56
C LYS A 13 -3.51 27.14 0.42
N GLY A 14 -3.71 27.71 -0.77
CA GLY A 14 -4.10 26.97 -1.98
C GLY A 14 -2.98 26.05 -2.49
N VAL A 15 -1.74 26.52 -2.45
CA VAL A 15 -0.52 25.74 -2.77
C VAL A 15 -0.23 24.68 -1.71
N LEU A 16 -0.61 24.85 -0.45
CA LEU A 16 -0.52 23.79 0.58
C LEU A 16 -1.64 22.75 0.45
N ALA A 17 -2.83 23.13 -0.03
CA ALA A 17 -3.91 22.20 -0.37
C ALA A 17 -3.60 21.39 -1.64
N LEU A 18 -2.84 21.97 -2.58
CA LEU A 18 -2.24 21.28 -3.74
C LEU A 18 -0.86 20.66 -3.43
N GLY A 19 -0.24 21.04 -2.31
CA GLY A 19 1.14 20.74 -1.94
C GLY A 19 1.33 19.39 -1.26
N GLY A 20 0.28 18.58 -1.18
CA GLY A 20 0.36 17.14 -0.88
C GLY A 20 0.78 16.29 -2.09
N VAL A 21 1.05 16.91 -3.24
CA VAL A 21 1.44 16.24 -4.49
C VAL A 21 2.72 16.88 -5.02
N ALA A 22 3.86 16.45 -4.48
CA ALA A 22 5.18 16.95 -4.86
C ALA A 22 6.21 15.83 -4.92
N ALA A 23 6.17 15.07 -6.02
CA ALA A 23 7.31 14.47 -6.74
C ALA A 23 6.77 13.39 -7.69
N GLY A 24 6.98 13.56 -9.00
CA GLY A 24 6.57 12.52 -9.95
C GLY A 24 6.75 12.80 -11.44
N ALA A 25 7.16 14.00 -11.86
CA ALA A 25 7.39 14.28 -13.28
C ALA A 25 8.60 15.21 -13.49
N ARG A 26 9.62 14.77 -14.25
CA ARG A 26 10.36 15.62 -15.22
C ARG A 26 10.96 14.70 -16.28
N LEU A 27 10.79 15.13 -17.53
CA LEU A 27 11.29 14.56 -18.78
C LEU A 27 12.74 14.97 -19.06
N GLY A 28 13.46 14.15 -19.83
CA GLY A 28 14.74 14.51 -20.45
C GLY A 28 15.47 13.36 -21.16
N GLY A 29 14.89 12.82 -22.24
CA GLY A 29 15.50 11.83 -23.16
C GLY A 29 14.53 11.49 -24.29
N PRO A 30 15.00 11.15 -25.52
CA PRO A 30 14.25 11.34 -26.75
C PRO A 30 12.87 10.69 -26.73
N LEU A 31 11.87 11.46 -27.17
CA LEU A 31 10.49 11.07 -27.40
C LEU A 31 10.42 10.00 -28.50
N LEU A 32 10.71 8.76 -28.12
CA LEU A 32 10.10 7.62 -28.76
C LEU A 32 8.92 7.22 -27.86
N PRO A 33 7.67 7.28 -28.36
CA PRO A 33 6.60 6.58 -27.68
C PRO A 33 6.96 5.11 -27.79
N SER A 34 7.54 4.53 -26.74
CA SER A 34 7.32 3.12 -26.49
C SER A 34 5.85 3.01 -26.13
N ALA A 35 5.00 3.02 -27.15
CA ALA A 35 3.68 2.44 -27.09
C ALA A 35 3.90 0.97 -26.76
N HIS A 36 4.06 0.66 -25.47
CA HIS A 36 3.66 -0.66 -25.01
C HIS A 36 2.18 -0.75 -25.32
N ALA A 37 1.87 -1.59 -26.31
CA ALA A 37 0.52 -1.96 -26.71
C ALA A 37 -0.35 -2.08 -25.45
N ALA A 38 -1.47 -1.36 -25.42
CA ALA A 38 -2.45 -1.24 -24.33
C ALA A 38 -2.30 -2.32 -23.25
N GLY A 39 -1.36 -2.11 -22.32
CA GLY A 39 -1.11 -3.00 -21.20
C GLY A 39 -1.92 -2.54 -20.00
N GLU A 40 -2.40 -3.49 -19.20
CA GLU A 40 -3.07 -3.17 -17.94
C GLU A 40 -2.15 -2.33 -17.05
N THR A 41 -2.62 -1.19 -16.56
CA THR A 41 -1.83 -0.39 -15.62
C THR A 41 -1.69 -1.16 -14.31
N SER A 42 -0.46 -1.32 -13.82
CA SER A 42 -0.17 -2.15 -12.64
C SER A 42 -0.08 -1.34 -11.36
N HIS A 43 -0.61 -1.90 -10.27
CA HIS A 43 -0.71 -1.27 -8.96
C HIS A 43 -0.33 -2.29 -7.87
N LEU A 44 0.54 -1.92 -6.94
CA LEU A 44 0.74 -2.65 -5.69
C LEU A 44 -0.01 -1.94 -4.56
N VAL A 45 -0.85 -2.68 -3.84
CA VAL A 45 -1.41 -2.27 -2.55
C VAL A 45 -0.73 -3.08 -1.45
N PHE A 46 0.20 -2.46 -0.74
CA PHE A 46 0.95 -3.07 0.34
C PHE A 46 0.29 -2.73 1.68
N ILE A 47 -0.42 -3.71 2.23
CA ILE A 47 -1.14 -3.62 3.50
C ILE A 47 -0.24 -4.19 4.60
N PHE A 48 0.15 -3.32 5.53
CA PHE A 48 1.00 -3.67 6.65
C PHE A 48 0.19 -3.70 7.96
N LEU A 49 0.34 -4.79 8.71
CA LEU A 49 -0.34 -5.06 9.97
C LEU A 49 0.71 -5.05 11.12
N PRO A 50 0.89 -3.91 11.81
CA PRO A 50 1.95 -3.72 12.78
C PRO A 50 1.68 -4.49 14.09
N GLY A 51 2.60 -5.36 14.49
CA GLY A 51 2.49 -6.25 15.64
C GLY A 51 2.58 -7.74 15.30
N GLY A 52 2.59 -8.06 14.00
CA GLY A 52 2.75 -9.41 13.46
C GLY A 52 1.48 -9.95 12.79
N PHE A 53 1.69 -10.63 11.66
CA PHE A 53 0.63 -11.27 10.87
C PHE A 53 0.82 -12.79 10.95
N ASN A 54 -0.12 -13.48 11.58
CA ASN A 54 0.00 -14.92 11.79
C ASN A 54 0.07 -15.65 10.44
N ALA A 55 1.01 -16.58 10.28
CA ALA A 55 1.18 -17.35 9.06
C ALA A 55 -0.09 -18.11 8.63
N ALA A 56 -0.94 -18.48 9.59
CA ALA A 56 -2.25 -19.08 9.31
C ALA A 56 -3.22 -18.15 8.57
N LEU A 57 -3.05 -16.83 8.71
CA LEU A 57 -3.79 -15.83 7.94
C LEU A 57 -3.13 -15.55 6.58
N GLY A 58 -1.82 -15.72 6.49
CA GLY A 58 -1.03 -15.52 5.27
C GLY A 58 -1.17 -16.62 4.20
N GLY A 59 -1.84 -17.73 4.53
CA GLY A 59 -2.04 -18.87 3.63
C GLY A 59 -1.28 -20.15 4.04
N ALA A 60 -0.74 -20.19 5.26
CA ALA A 60 0.01 -21.32 5.81
C ALA A 60 -0.61 -21.86 7.11
N ALA A 61 -1.92 -22.13 7.15
CA ALA A 61 -2.60 -22.61 8.36
C ALA A 61 -2.33 -24.09 8.68
N MET A 62 -2.19 -24.94 7.66
CA MET A 62 -2.10 -26.40 7.82
C MET A 62 -0.98 -26.88 8.75
N PRO A 63 0.26 -26.32 8.72
CA PRO A 63 1.34 -26.74 9.61
C PRO A 63 1.03 -26.60 11.11
N PHE A 64 0.05 -25.77 11.48
CA PHE A 64 -0.34 -25.53 12.87
C PHE A 64 -1.47 -26.43 13.38
N VAL A 65 -2.15 -27.15 12.48
CA VAL A 65 -3.23 -28.07 12.84
C VAL A 65 -2.70 -29.23 13.67
N THR A 66 -1.55 -29.78 13.27
CA THR A 66 -0.86 -30.81 14.04
C THR A 66 -0.31 -30.21 15.33
N GLY A 67 -0.87 -30.63 16.46
CA GLY A 67 -0.54 -30.08 17.79
C GLY A 67 -1.43 -28.92 18.23
N ASN A 68 -2.53 -28.63 17.52
CA ASN A 68 -3.55 -27.64 17.91
C ASN A 68 -2.96 -26.26 18.24
N LYS A 69 -1.96 -25.83 17.47
CA LYS A 69 -1.23 -24.59 17.74
C LYS A 69 -2.12 -23.42 17.36
N PHE A 70 -2.10 -22.40 18.20
CA PHE A 70 -3.01 -21.25 18.11
C PHE A 70 -4.51 -21.62 18.09
N GLY A 71 -4.88 -22.81 18.56
CA GLY A 71 -6.25 -23.32 18.50
C GLY A 71 -6.73 -23.64 17.07
N LEU A 72 -5.81 -23.92 16.14
CA LEU A 72 -6.14 -24.30 14.77
C LEU A 72 -6.43 -25.80 14.68
N THR A 73 -7.53 -26.14 14.03
CA THR A 73 -8.03 -27.50 13.83
C THR A 73 -8.46 -27.69 12.39
N SER A 74 -8.60 -28.94 11.94
CA SER A 74 -9.12 -29.26 10.60
C SER A 74 -10.52 -28.70 10.34
N THR A 75 -11.29 -28.41 11.40
CA THR A 75 -12.65 -27.88 11.30
C THR A 75 -12.71 -26.36 11.20
N ASN A 76 -11.68 -25.63 11.62
CA ASN A 76 -11.67 -24.16 11.60
C ASN A 76 -10.71 -23.54 10.57
N ILE A 77 -9.96 -24.37 9.85
CA ILE A 77 -9.21 -23.96 8.67
C ILE A 77 -9.96 -24.27 7.37
N GLN A 78 -9.57 -23.62 6.28
CA GLN A 78 -10.06 -23.88 4.94
C GLN A 78 -8.87 -24.17 4.02
N VAL A 79 -9.01 -25.23 3.22
CA VAL A 79 -8.08 -25.50 2.11
C VAL A 79 -8.57 -24.72 0.90
N ILE A 80 -7.71 -23.84 0.39
CA ILE A 80 -8.01 -22.98 -0.76
C ILE A 80 -7.56 -23.66 -2.06
N GLY A 81 -6.41 -24.34 -2.02
CA GLY A 81 -5.84 -25.11 -3.12
C GLY A 81 -4.33 -24.82 -3.30
N ASN A 82 -3.63 -25.69 -4.02
CA ASN A 82 -2.18 -25.58 -4.30
C ASN A 82 -1.30 -25.27 -3.07
N GLY A 83 -1.65 -25.89 -1.93
CA GLY A 83 -0.95 -25.71 -0.65
C GLY A 83 -1.42 -24.51 0.18
N VAL A 84 -2.20 -23.59 -0.38
CA VAL A 84 -2.76 -22.45 0.36
C VAL A 84 -3.84 -22.94 1.31
N THR A 85 -3.66 -22.61 2.59
CA THR A 85 -4.60 -22.95 3.66
C THR A 85 -4.73 -21.78 4.62
N CYS A 86 -5.95 -21.45 5.03
CA CYS A 86 -6.19 -20.28 5.85
C CYS A 86 -7.20 -20.53 6.96
N ASP A 87 -7.35 -19.56 7.84
CA ASP A 87 -8.49 -19.52 8.76
C ASP A 87 -9.82 -19.36 8.00
N ARG A 88 -10.79 -20.22 8.31
CA ARG A 88 -12.08 -20.28 7.59
C ARG A 88 -12.96 -19.05 7.87
N ALA A 89 -12.97 -18.56 9.10
CA ALA A 89 -13.87 -17.50 9.52
C ALA A 89 -13.42 -16.11 9.03
N THR A 90 -12.12 -15.92 8.79
CA THR A 90 -11.55 -14.65 8.34
C THR A 90 -11.21 -14.68 6.85
N MET A 91 -9.97 -15.01 6.50
CA MET A 91 -9.46 -15.00 5.13
C MET A 91 -10.18 -16.00 4.21
N GLY A 92 -10.76 -17.06 4.77
CA GLY A 92 -11.65 -17.99 4.07
C GLY A 92 -12.95 -17.35 3.56
N THR A 93 -13.29 -16.15 4.02
CA THR A 93 -14.47 -15.38 3.56
C THR A 93 -14.18 -14.39 2.44
N LEU A 94 -12.91 -14.29 1.99
CA LEU A 94 -12.56 -13.46 0.84
C LEU A 94 -13.29 -13.92 -0.43
N PRO A 95 -13.48 -13.04 -1.43
CA PRO A 95 -14.17 -13.39 -2.67
C PRO A 95 -13.48 -14.54 -3.41
N ALA A 96 -14.25 -15.35 -4.15
CA ALA A 96 -13.72 -16.50 -4.88
C ALA A 96 -12.57 -16.15 -5.84
N PHE A 97 -12.63 -14.97 -6.48
CA PHE A 97 -11.55 -14.48 -7.32
C PHE A 97 -10.24 -14.32 -6.54
N ALA A 98 -10.29 -13.83 -5.29
CA ALA A 98 -9.11 -13.74 -4.44
C ALA A 98 -8.55 -15.14 -4.13
N HIS A 99 -9.39 -16.12 -3.82
CA HIS A 99 -8.95 -17.49 -3.54
C HIS A 99 -8.28 -18.17 -4.73
N GLN A 100 -8.77 -17.94 -5.95
CA GLN A 100 -8.18 -18.46 -7.19
C GLN A 100 -6.82 -17.81 -7.52
N HIS A 101 -6.55 -16.65 -6.94
CA HIS A 101 -5.41 -15.80 -7.25
C HIS A 101 -4.58 -15.45 -6.01
N TRP A 102 -4.49 -16.38 -5.05
CA TRP A 102 -3.78 -16.20 -3.79
C TRP A 102 -2.47 -17.00 -3.76
N PHE A 103 -1.35 -16.31 -3.60
CA PHE A 103 -0.06 -16.90 -3.27
C PHE A 103 0.38 -16.59 -1.84
N ALA A 104 0.77 -17.62 -1.08
CA ALA A 104 1.38 -17.45 0.25
C ALA A 104 2.92 -17.36 0.13
N LEU A 105 3.46 -16.18 0.39
CA LEU A 105 4.85 -15.81 0.14
C LEU A 105 5.65 -15.75 1.45
N GLY A 106 6.51 -16.74 1.69
CA GLY A 106 7.42 -16.74 2.83
C GLY A 106 8.71 -15.95 2.56
N ALA A 107 9.15 -15.15 3.54
CA ALA A 107 10.42 -14.45 3.52
C ALA A 107 11.01 -14.32 4.93
N ARG A 108 12.33 -14.32 5.04
CA ARG A 108 13.04 -14.22 6.32
C ARG A 108 13.85 -12.94 6.40
N HIS A 109 13.65 -12.15 7.45
CA HIS A 109 14.39 -10.89 7.68
C HIS A 109 15.29 -10.93 8.92
N GLY A 110 15.18 -11.95 9.77
CA GLY A 110 16.05 -12.15 10.93
C GLY A 110 15.74 -11.22 12.12
N VAL A 111 14.59 -10.54 12.12
CA VAL A 111 14.24 -9.52 13.14
C VAL A 111 12.95 -9.94 13.84
N SER A 112 12.98 -10.06 15.16
CA SER A 112 11.82 -10.44 15.98
C SER A 112 11.33 -9.30 16.90
N SER A 113 11.73 -8.06 16.62
CA SER A 113 11.34 -6.87 17.37
C SER A 113 10.40 -5.97 16.57
N HIS A 114 9.54 -5.22 17.25
CA HIS A 114 8.73 -4.17 16.62
C HIS A 114 9.57 -2.95 16.24
N THR A 115 9.06 -2.13 15.32
CA THR A 115 9.66 -0.82 15.01
C THR A 115 9.24 0.25 16.02
N THR A 116 7.98 0.27 16.45
CA THR A 116 7.54 1.21 17.49
C THR A 116 6.65 0.49 18.52
N PRO A 117 6.77 0.80 19.83
CA PRO A 117 7.68 1.79 20.42
C PRO A 117 9.13 1.30 20.57
N ASP A 118 9.41 0.01 20.30
CA ASP A 118 10.63 -0.66 20.77
C ASP A 118 11.92 -0.27 20.04
N ASN A 119 11.87 0.06 18.75
CA ASN A 119 13.07 0.36 17.98
C ASN A 119 12.79 1.27 16.78
N SER A 120 12.67 2.57 17.01
CA SER A 120 12.41 3.55 15.93
C SER A 120 13.43 3.50 14.77
N ASN A 121 14.60 2.88 15.00
CA ASN A 121 15.67 2.71 14.03
C ASN A 121 15.77 1.29 13.42
N GLY A 122 14.93 0.33 13.85
CA GLY A 122 14.92 -1.07 13.38
C GLY A 122 13.55 -1.73 13.49
N GLY A 123 13.49 -3.05 13.64
CA GLY A 123 12.21 -3.79 13.73
C GLY A 123 11.68 -4.36 12.41
N GLY A 124 10.67 -5.21 12.51
CA GLY A 124 10.09 -5.95 11.38
C GLY A 124 9.53 -5.04 10.27
N GLU A 125 8.76 -4.00 10.61
CA GLU A 125 8.24 -3.01 9.65
C GLU A 125 9.38 -2.35 8.87
N ARG A 126 10.44 -1.90 9.55
CA ARG A 126 11.60 -1.31 8.86
C ARG A 126 12.31 -2.36 8.00
N ALA A 127 12.46 -3.59 8.48
CA ALA A 127 13.05 -4.66 7.69
C ALA A 127 12.25 -4.92 6.40
N MET A 128 10.92 -4.83 6.46
CA MET A 128 10.03 -5.03 5.32
C MET A 128 9.89 -3.81 4.40
N THR A 129 10.18 -2.60 4.87
CA THR A 129 9.91 -1.35 4.10
C THR A 129 11.16 -0.55 3.74
N ARG A 130 12.29 -0.80 4.38
CA ARG A 130 13.58 -0.12 4.15
C ARG A 130 14.59 -1.06 3.50
N ARG A 131 15.34 -0.53 2.55
CA ARG A 131 16.43 -1.22 1.86
C ARG A 131 17.70 -0.40 2.00
N GLY A 132 18.52 -0.71 3.01
CA GLY A 132 19.64 0.13 3.40
C GLY A 132 19.17 1.56 3.72
N THR A 133 19.70 2.55 3.01
CA THR A 133 19.29 3.96 3.14
C THR A 133 18.06 4.33 2.32
N GLY A 134 17.52 3.41 1.49
CA GLY A 134 16.36 3.62 0.63
C GLY A 134 15.06 3.02 1.18
N SER A 135 13.98 3.18 0.41
CA SER A 135 12.68 2.54 0.66
C SER A 135 12.32 1.59 -0.49
N TYR A 136 11.82 0.40 -0.16
CA TYR A 136 11.30 -0.53 -1.18
C TYR A 136 10.10 0.05 -1.93
N LEU A 137 9.24 0.80 -1.21
CA LEU A 137 8.04 1.41 -1.77
C LEU A 137 8.36 2.39 -2.90
N THR A 138 9.29 3.33 -2.66
CA THR A 138 9.67 4.35 -3.64
C THR A 138 10.54 3.75 -4.74
N GLN A 139 11.42 2.78 -4.43
CA GLN A 139 12.22 2.08 -5.44
C GLN A 139 11.35 1.29 -6.41
N LEU A 140 10.33 0.57 -5.92
CA LEU A 140 9.42 -0.16 -6.79
C LEU A 140 8.61 0.81 -7.66
N ALA A 141 8.03 1.85 -7.08
CA ALA A 141 7.27 2.85 -7.83
C ALA A 141 8.11 3.54 -8.91
N ALA A 142 9.39 3.83 -8.62
CA ALA A 142 10.32 4.38 -9.61
C ALA A 142 10.60 3.37 -10.74
N ALA A 143 10.81 2.10 -10.41
CA ALA A 143 11.10 1.04 -11.37
C ALA A 143 9.89 0.67 -12.26
N MET A 144 8.67 0.77 -11.72
CA MET A 144 7.43 0.59 -12.49
C MET A 144 7.23 1.68 -13.54
N GLY A 145 7.89 2.84 -13.40
CA GLY A 145 7.84 3.92 -14.38
C GLY A 145 6.50 4.66 -14.38
N GLY A 146 5.91 4.85 -15.55
CA GLY A 146 4.64 5.58 -15.73
C GLY A 146 4.76 7.09 -15.50
N ASP A 147 3.63 7.78 -15.58
CA ASP A 147 3.56 9.24 -15.52
C ASP A 147 2.65 9.75 -14.38
N SER A 148 2.14 8.87 -13.50
CA SER A 148 1.26 9.26 -12.38
C SER A 148 1.89 10.37 -11.53
N ALA A 149 1.09 11.38 -11.17
CA ALA A 149 1.53 12.45 -10.28
C ALA A 149 1.68 11.97 -8.82
N LEU A 150 1.08 10.84 -8.48
CA LEU A 150 1.10 10.20 -7.16
C LEU A 150 1.62 8.76 -7.31
N LYS A 151 2.88 8.59 -7.75
CA LYS A 151 3.42 7.25 -8.04
C LYS A 151 3.50 6.34 -6.81
N ALA A 152 3.97 6.88 -5.69
CA ALA A 152 4.05 6.18 -4.41
C ALA A 152 3.24 6.96 -3.38
N VAL A 153 2.29 6.30 -2.73
CA VAL A 153 1.40 6.92 -1.74
C VAL A 153 1.33 6.11 -0.45
N HIS A 154 1.21 6.80 0.67
CA HIS A 154 0.81 6.24 1.95
C HIS A 154 -0.51 6.87 2.38
N LEU A 155 -1.43 6.03 2.86
CA LEU A 155 -2.78 6.43 3.22
C LEU A 155 -2.87 6.61 4.74
N GLY A 156 -3.12 7.86 5.16
CA GLY A 156 -3.11 8.26 6.56
C GLY A 156 -1.86 9.03 6.96
N ASP A 157 -1.66 9.19 8.28
CA ASP A 157 -0.60 10.02 8.85
C ASP A 157 0.25 9.29 9.90
N TYR A 158 0.79 8.13 9.52
CA TYR A 158 1.67 7.39 10.42
C TYR A 158 3.10 7.98 10.42
N PRO A 159 3.71 8.26 11.60
CA PRO A 159 5.02 8.93 11.69
C PRO A 159 6.14 8.27 10.89
N ALA A 160 6.22 6.93 10.86
CA ALA A 160 7.29 6.21 10.15
C ALA A 160 7.25 6.44 8.62
N TYR A 161 6.10 6.79 8.05
CA TYR A 161 5.96 7.07 6.62
C TYR A 161 6.12 8.55 6.25
N ARG A 162 6.31 9.46 7.23
CA ARG A 162 6.51 10.89 6.97
C ARG A 162 7.87 11.22 6.34
N THR A 163 8.86 10.35 6.52
CA THR A 163 10.28 10.60 6.14
C THR A 163 10.88 9.47 5.31
N GLN A 164 10.09 8.87 4.42
CA GLN A 164 10.58 7.79 3.56
C GLN A 164 11.50 8.33 2.44
N PRO A 165 12.70 7.73 2.24
CA PRO A 165 13.63 8.12 1.20
C PRO A 165 13.00 8.07 -0.18
N ALA A 166 13.24 9.12 -0.97
CA ALA A 166 12.92 9.12 -2.38
C ALA A 166 13.83 8.16 -3.16
N ALA A 167 13.34 7.66 -4.29
CA ALA A 167 14.13 6.93 -5.29
C ALA A 167 14.07 7.71 -6.61
N GLY A 168 15.17 8.35 -6.98
CA GLY A 168 15.16 9.31 -8.10
C GLY A 168 14.16 10.44 -7.86
N ALA A 169 13.23 10.65 -8.79
CA ALA A 169 12.18 11.65 -8.71
C ALA A 169 10.87 11.14 -8.05
N VAL A 170 10.90 9.99 -7.38
CA VAL A 170 9.73 9.39 -6.74
C VAL A 170 9.87 9.45 -5.22
N SER A 171 8.99 10.22 -4.57
CA SER A 171 8.87 10.25 -3.11
C SER A 171 7.51 9.71 -2.66
N LEU A 172 7.42 9.28 -1.41
CA LEU A 172 6.18 8.74 -0.84
C LEU A 172 5.25 9.89 -0.41
N GLN A 173 4.17 10.08 -1.15
CA GLN A 173 3.17 11.11 -0.88
C GLN A 173 2.19 10.64 0.20
N ARG A 174 1.69 11.55 1.04
CA ARG A 174 0.68 11.20 2.05
C ARG A 174 -0.69 11.68 1.64
N VAL A 175 -1.69 10.82 1.77
CA VAL A 175 -3.11 11.17 1.57
C VAL A 175 -3.85 10.98 2.88
N THR A 176 -4.24 12.10 3.50
CA THR A 176 -4.92 12.12 4.80
C THR A 176 -6.40 12.48 4.72
N ASP A 177 -6.87 12.91 3.54
CA ASP A 177 -8.27 13.31 3.30
C ASP A 177 -8.73 12.92 1.88
N LEU A 178 -9.77 12.09 1.80
CA LEU A 178 -10.28 11.52 0.55
C LEU A 178 -10.96 12.56 -0.34
N ALA A 179 -11.77 13.45 0.25
CA ALA A 179 -12.49 14.47 -0.53
C ALA A 179 -11.51 15.48 -1.17
N SER A 180 -10.43 15.83 -0.47
CA SER A 180 -9.39 16.69 -1.01
C SER A 180 -8.56 15.99 -2.07
N ALA A 181 -8.23 14.70 -1.88
CA ALA A 181 -7.54 13.92 -2.91
C ALA A 181 -8.35 13.79 -4.20
N ILE A 182 -9.64 13.45 -4.11
CA ILE A 182 -10.55 13.35 -5.27
C ILE A 182 -10.62 14.68 -6.01
N ARG A 183 -10.75 15.80 -5.29
CA ARG A 183 -10.76 17.15 -5.89
C ARG A 183 -9.43 17.50 -6.55
N ALA A 184 -8.30 17.24 -5.88
CA ALA A 184 -6.97 17.52 -6.42
C ALA A 184 -6.67 16.73 -7.70
N LEU A 185 -7.18 15.51 -7.82
CA LEU A 185 -7.06 14.68 -9.02
C LEU A 185 -8.01 15.15 -10.14
N GLY A 186 -9.02 15.96 -9.81
CA GLY A 186 -10.12 16.32 -10.72
C GLY A 186 -11.00 15.12 -11.08
N ALA A 187 -11.08 14.14 -10.17
CA ALA A 187 -11.91 12.94 -10.34
C ALA A 187 -13.34 13.11 -9.80
N GLY A 188 -13.62 14.23 -9.13
CA GLY A 188 -14.94 14.55 -8.61
C GLY A 188 -15.97 14.81 -9.72
N VAL A 189 -17.20 15.07 -9.31
CA VAL A 189 -18.25 15.58 -10.23
C VAL A 189 -17.75 16.87 -10.88
N ALA A 190 -18.05 17.05 -12.17
CA ALA A 190 -17.71 18.26 -12.91
C ALA A 190 -18.23 19.49 -12.16
N ASP A 191 -17.30 20.31 -11.67
CA ASP A 191 -17.59 21.56 -10.99
C ASP A 191 -17.43 22.69 -12.02
N PRO A 192 -18.52 23.36 -12.44
CA PRO A 192 -18.45 24.45 -13.42
C PRO A 192 -17.69 25.68 -12.90
N THR A 193 -17.39 25.73 -11.59
CA THR A 193 -16.60 26.78 -10.96
C THR A 193 -15.13 26.39 -10.76
N ALA A 194 -14.76 25.13 -11.02
CA ALA A 194 -13.37 24.71 -10.96
C ALA A 194 -12.56 25.40 -12.07
N PRO A 195 -11.33 25.87 -11.77
CA PRO A 195 -10.46 26.43 -12.79
C PRO A 195 -10.22 25.44 -13.92
N ASP A 196 -10.23 25.93 -15.16
CA ASP A 196 -9.83 25.13 -16.31
C ASP A 196 -8.44 24.54 -16.08
N ARG A 197 -8.29 23.23 -16.27
CA ARG A 197 -7.06 22.50 -15.94
C ARG A 197 -5.89 22.95 -16.81
N ALA A 198 -6.12 23.23 -18.09
CA ALA A 198 -5.08 23.70 -19.00
C ALA A 198 -4.63 25.11 -18.61
N ILE A 199 -5.56 26.00 -18.27
CA ILE A 199 -5.25 27.35 -17.79
C ILE A 199 -4.50 27.29 -16.44
N ALA A 200 -4.95 26.45 -15.51
CA ALA A 200 -4.28 26.24 -14.23
C ALA A 200 -2.87 25.66 -14.40
N GLY A 201 -2.69 24.72 -15.33
CA GLY A 201 -1.39 24.15 -15.70
C GLY A 201 -0.44 25.21 -16.25
N ALA A 202 -0.92 26.06 -17.17
CA ALA A 202 -0.16 27.18 -17.72
C ALA A 202 0.21 28.22 -16.64
N GLY A 203 -0.70 28.49 -15.70
CA GLY A 203 -0.44 29.37 -14.56
C GLY A 203 0.64 28.83 -13.61
N LEU A 204 0.62 27.53 -13.32
CA LEU A 204 1.68 26.87 -12.55
C LEU A 204 3.02 26.87 -13.30
N GLY A 205 3.00 26.65 -14.61
CA GLY A 205 4.19 26.75 -15.48
C GLY A 205 4.84 28.14 -15.40
N SER A 206 4.03 29.19 -15.52
CA SER A 206 4.50 30.58 -15.34
C SER A 206 5.07 30.82 -13.94
N SER A 207 4.40 30.31 -12.90
CA SER A 207 4.84 30.45 -11.49
C SER A 207 6.17 29.74 -11.23
N GLN A 208 6.37 28.58 -11.84
CA GLN A 208 7.63 27.86 -11.80
C GLN A 208 8.75 28.64 -12.49
N ALA A 209 8.50 29.19 -13.68
CA ALA A 209 9.48 29.98 -14.42
C ALA A 209 9.98 31.19 -13.60
N ILE A 210 9.08 31.89 -12.91
CA ILE A 210 9.41 32.99 -12.00
C ILE A 210 10.29 32.51 -10.82
N SER A 211 9.99 31.32 -10.29
CA SER A 211 10.68 30.74 -9.13
C SER A 211 11.99 30.01 -9.48
N GLN A 212 12.25 29.76 -10.76
CA GLN A 212 13.30 28.85 -11.22
C GLN A 212 14.70 29.31 -10.80
N THR A 213 14.98 30.62 -10.81
CA THR A 213 16.26 31.17 -10.36
C THR A 213 16.55 30.83 -8.89
N GLN A 214 15.55 30.95 -8.01
CA GLN A 214 15.70 30.64 -6.59
C GLN A 214 15.82 29.14 -6.35
N ILE A 215 15.04 28.34 -7.09
CA ILE A 215 15.13 26.87 -7.08
C ILE A 215 16.54 26.42 -7.48
N ASN A 216 17.09 26.98 -8.55
CA ASN A 216 18.43 26.64 -9.04
C ASN A 216 19.54 27.07 -8.07
N ALA A 217 19.37 28.22 -7.41
CA ALA A 217 20.31 28.69 -6.39
C ALA A 217 20.26 27.85 -5.09
N ASN A 218 19.12 27.19 -4.82
CA ASN A 218 18.87 26.46 -3.57
C ASN A 218 18.33 25.04 -3.83
N PRO A 219 19.05 24.19 -4.59
CA PRO A 219 18.48 22.95 -5.15
C PRO A 219 18.14 21.90 -4.10
N ARG A 220 18.79 21.92 -2.94
CA ARG A 220 18.52 20.96 -1.84
C ARG A 220 17.35 21.40 -0.97
N SER A 221 17.28 22.67 -0.59
CA SER A 221 16.24 23.17 0.32
C SER A 221 14.91 23.43 -0.39
N LEU A 222 14.92 23.68 -1.70
CA LEU A 222 13.72 23.87 -2.52
C LEU A 222 13.38 22.66 -3.40
N LEU A 223 13.98 21.49 -3.14
CA LEU A 223 13.71 20.28 -3.91
C LEU A 223 12.21 19.95 -3.93
N SER A 224 11.55 19.96 -2.77
CA SER A 224 10.13 19.68 -2.65
C SER A 224 9.25 20.69 -3.39
N VAL A 225 9.64 21.97 -3.41
CA VAL A 225 8.91 23.01 -4.16
C VAL A 225 9.06 22.79 -5.67
N ASN A 226 10.26 22.46 -6.13
CA ASN A 226 10.51 22.15 -7.53
C ASN A 226 9.71 20.91 -7.99
N GLU A 227 9.70 19.87 -7.16
CA GLU A 227 8.93 18.65 -7.36
C GLU A 227 7.42 18.91 -7.36
N ALA A 228 6.93 19.81 -6.50
CA ALA A 228 5.52 20.23 -6.44
C ALA A 228 5.06 20.89 -7.73
N TYR A 229 5.81 21.87 -8.23
CA TYR A 229 5.45 22.55 -9.47
C TYR A 229 5.34 21.57 -10.63
N GLN A 230 6.31 20.68 -10.76
CA GLN A 230 6.33 19.74 -11.86
C GLN A 230 5.24 18.68 -11.77
N ALA A 231 5.04 18.10 -10.59
CA ALA A 231 3.97 17.13 -10.38
C ALA A 231 2.59 17.76 -10.62
N GLY A 232 2.38 19.00 -10.17
CA GLY A 232 1.14 19.74 -10.40
C GLY A 232 0.89 20.07 -11.88
N ILE A 233 1.90 20.57 -12.60
CA ILE A 233 1.80 20.83 -14.05
C ILE A 233 1.51 19.54 -14.81
N ALA A 234 2.25 18.46 -14.52
CA ALA A 234 2.06 17.16 -15.16
C ALA A 234 0.66 16.58 -14.87
N ALA A 235 0.16 16.71 -13.64
CA ALA A 235 -1.18 16.27 -13.28
C ALA A 235 -2.26 17.02 -14.07
N LEU A 236 -2.16 18.34 -14.16
CA LEU A 236 -3.16 19.19 -14.82
C LEU A 236 -3.19 19.01 -16.33
N ASN A 237 -2.02 18.78 -16.95
CA ASN A 237 -1.91 18.55 -18.40
C ASN A 237 -2.44 17.18 -18.84
N LYS A 238 -2.76 16.29 -17.90
CA LYS A 238 -3.39 15.00 -18.23
C LYS A 238 -4.90 15.14 -18.41
N PRO A 239 -5.49 14.30 -19.28
CA PRO A 239 -6.94 14.11 -19.33
C PRO A 239 -7.49 13.84 -17.92
N ALA A 240 -8.67 14.39 -17.64
CA ALA A 240 -9.35 14.09 -16.39
C ALA A 240 -9.58 12.57 -16.29
N PRO A 241 -9.30 11.95 -15.13
CA PRO A 241 -9.54 10.54 -14.96
C PRO A 241 -11.05 10.23 -14.99
N PRO A 242 -11.45 8.97 -15.19
CA PRO A 242 -12.83 8.55 -14.99
C PRO A 242 -13.34 9.01 -13.61
N PRO A 243 -14.59 9.50 -13.50
CA PRO A 243 -15.10 10.02 -12.24
C PRO A 243 -15.07 8.98 -11.12
N VAL A 244 -14.62 9.44 -9.94
CA VAL A 244 -14.70 8.73 -8.67
C VAL A 244 -15.27 9.72 -7.66
N THR A 245 -16.48 9.47 -7.18
CA THR A 245 -17.15 10.42 -6.28
C THR A 245 -16.97 10.02 -4.82
N PHE A 246 -16.86 11.02 -3.94
CA PHE A 246 -16.78 10.75 -2.51
C PHE A 246 -18.03 10.03 -1.97
N PRO A 247 -19.27 10.37 -2.36
CA PRO A 247 -20.45 9.61 -1.93
C PRO A 247 -20.42 8.13 -2.32
N GLU A 248 -19.96 7.80 -3.53
CA GLU A 248 -19.79 6.41 -3.96
C GLU A 248 -18.81 5.67 -3.04
N ILE A 249 -17.62 6.26 -2.84
CA ILE A 249 -16.56 5.67 -2.00
C ILE A 249 -17.01 5.57 -0.53
N SER A 250 -17.62 6.62 0.01
CA SER A 250 -18.14 6.62 1.37
C SER A 250 -19.20 5.54 1.57
N THR A 251 -20.05 5.29 0.58
CA THR A 251 -21.09 4.25 0.66
C THR A 251 -20.47 2.87 0.60
N ALA A 252 -19.55 2.63 -0.35
CA ALA A 252 -18.93 1.31 -0.53
C ALA A 252 -18.14 0.83 0.71
N TYR A 253 -17.46 1.76 1.40
CA TYR A 253 -16.61 1.44 2.56
C TYR A 253 -17.25 1.81 3.91
N GLY A 254 -18.52 2.23 3.93
CA GLY A 254 -19.23 2.55 5.17
C GLY A 254 -18.62 3.71 5.96
N LEU A 255 -18.09 4.74 5.27
CA LEU A 255 -17.39 5.85 5.92
C LEU A 255 -18.33 6.89 6.56
N ASN A 256 -19.64 6.80 6.32
CA ASN A 256 -20.65 7.71 6.89
C ASN A 256 -20.34 9.20 6.68
N GLY A 257 -19.78 9.54 5.51
CA GLY A 257 -19.40 10.91 5.16
C GLY A 257 -18.05 11.37 5.72
N ALA A 258 -17.36 10.55 6.53
CA ALA A 258 -16.03 10.88 7.03
C ALA A 258 -14.99 10.87 5.90
N THR A 259 -14.30 11.99 5.72
CA THR A 259 -13.31 12.16 4.65
C THR A 259 -11.88 11.86 5.10
N THR A 260 -11.61 11.92 6.40
CA THR A 260 -10.27 11.71 6.96
C THR A 260 -9.84 10.25 6.85
N VAL A 261 -8.59 10.02 6.47
CA VAL A 261 -8.00 8.69 6.33
C VAL A 261 -7.35 8.27 7.65
N GLN A 262 -8.05 7.47 8.45
CA GLN A 262 -7.63 7.06 9.80
C GLN A 262 -7.91 5.59 10.13
N SER A 263 -8.87 4.95 9.48
CA SER A 263 -9.21 3.53 9.66
C SER A 263 -8.78 2.70 8.44
N LEU A 264 -8.65 1.38 8.60
CA LEU A 264 -8.41 0.49 7.45
C LEU A 264 -9.46 0.68 6.35
N ALA A 265 -10.73 0.87 6.70
CA ALA A 265 -11.80 1.15 5.73
C ALA A 265 -11.52 2.41 4.92
N SER A 266 -11.18 3.52 5.58
CA SER A 266 -10.83 4.78 4.90
C SER A 266 -9.53 4.69 4.09
N GLN A 267 -8.57 3.86 4.52
CA GLN A 267 -7.34 3.60 3.77
C GLN A 267 -7.62 2.76 2.53
N LEU A 268 -8.41 1.69 2.61
CA LEU A 268 -8.78 0.90 1.43
C LEU A 268 -9.65 1.71 0.44
N ALA A 269 -10.54 2.55 0.95
CA ALA A 269 -11.24 3.55 0.15
C ALA A 269 -10.27 4.49 -0.59
N GLY A 270 -9.25 5.00 0.10
CA GLY A 270 -8.19 5.79 -0.52
C GLY A 270 -7.41 5.02 -1.57
N ALA A 271 -7.09 3.75 -1.33
CA ALA A 271 -6.38 2.92 -2.28
C ALA A 271 -7.18 2.77 -3.58
N GLU A 272 -8.50 2.59 -3.49
CA GLU A 272 -9.37 2.54 -4.66
C GLU A 272 -9.35 3.88 -5.44
N VAL A 273 -9.42 5.02 -4.75
CA VAL A 273 -9.29 6.35 -5.40
C VAL A 273 -7.94 6.47 -6.10
N MET A 274 -6.85 6.05 -5.46
CA MET A 274 -5.51 6.12 -6.04
C MET A 274 -5.34 5.22 -7.27
N ILE A 275 -5.98 4.05 -7.30
CA ILE A 275 -5.99 3.16 -8.47
C ILE A 275 -6.81 3.75 -9.61
N ARG A 276 -8.06 4.16 -9.33
CA ARG A 276 -9.02 4.58 -10.36
C ARG A 276 -8.71 5.96 -10.92
N ALA A 277 -8.32 6.91 -10.07
CA ALA A 277 -8.14 8.30 -10.45
C ALA A 277 -6.68 8.71 -10.62
N ALA A 278 -5.81 8.37 -9.67
CA ALA A 278 -4.41 8.80 -9.71
C ALA A 278 -3.52 7.89 -10.55
N GLN A 279 -3.94 6.63 -10.76
CA GLN A 279 -3.13 5.56 -11.34
C GLN A 279 -1.80 5.35 -10.59
N SER A 280 -1.82 5.43 -9.27
CA SER A 280 -0.64 5.29 -8.40
C SER A 280 0.00 3.91 -8.52
N ASN A 281 1.32 3.82 -8.69
CA ASN A 281 2.03 2.55 -8.84
C ASN A 281 2.07 1.73 -7.54
N VAL A 282 2.43 2.37 -6.42
CA VAL A 282 2.58 1.72 -5.11
C VAL A 282 1.78 2.47 -4.07
N ILE A 283 0.89 1.77 -3.39
CA ILE A 283 -0.02 2.27 -2.37
C ILE A 283 0.26 1.52 -1.08
N SER A 284 0.70 2.24 -0.05
CA SER A 284 0.93 1.71 1.29
C SER A 284 -0.27 2.00 2.19
N VAL A 285 -0.74 0.95 2.84
CA VAL A 285 -1.79 0.94 3.86
C VAL A 285 -1.16 0.39 5.15
N PHE A 286 -1.50 0.99 6.28
CA PHE A 286 -0.99 0.61 7.59
C PHE A 286 -2.14 0.57 8.59
N ASP A 287 -2.56 -0.63 9.01
CA ASP A 287 -3.70 -0.79 9.93
C ASP A 287 -3.29 -0.54 11.39
N GLN A 288 -3.13 0.74 11.72
CA GLN A 288 -3.06 1.16 13.12
C GLN A 288 -4.48 1.41 13.65
N GLY A 289 -4.96 0.49 14.48
CA GLY A 289 -6.11 0.69 15.36
C GLY A 289 -5.69 1.21 16.74
N PHE A 290 -6.65 1.47 17.62
CA PHE A 290 -6.41 1.87 19.03
C PHE A 290 -5.52 0.85 19.79
N VAL A 291 -5.61 -0.42 19.42
CA VAL A 291 -4.71 -1.50 19.87
C VAL A 291 -3.87 -1.92 18.67
N GLY A 292 -2.57 -2.23 18.81
CA GLY A 292 -1.74 -2.79 17.72
C GLY A 292 -2.09 -4.26 17.43
N TRP A 293 -1.51 -4.86 16.37
CA TRP A 293 -1.61 -6.32 16.12
C TRP A 293 -0.72 -7.15 17.05
N ASP A 294 -0.08 -6.49 18.02
CA ASP A 294 0.87 -7.10 18.93
C ASP A 294 0.17 -7.79 20.11
N PHE A 295 -0.11 -9.09 19.95
CA PHE A 295 -0.89 -9.86 20.92
C PHE A 295 -0.04 -10.83 21.75
N HIS A 296 0.64 -10.37 22.80
CA HIS A 296 1.40 -11.24 23.72
C HIS A 296 0.54 -12.10 24.68
N GLN A 297 -0.73 -12.33 24.34
CA GLN A 297 -1.68 -12.97 25.24
C GLN A 297 -1.45 -14.48 25.30
N VAL A 298 -1.31 -15.00 26.52
CA VAL A 298 -1.16 -16.44 26.83
C VAL A 298 -2.17 -16.81 27.91
N SER A 299 -2.82 -17.96 27.78
CA SER A 299 -3.70 -18.53 28.79
C SER A 299 -3.42 -20.02 28.94
N GLY A 300 -3.20 -20.47 30.18
CA GLY A 300 -2.82 -21.86 30.46
C GLY A 300 -1.56 -22.33 29.72
N GLY A 301 -0.63 -21.42 29.40
CA GLY A 301 0.59 -21.73 28.63
C GLY A 301 0.40 -21.82 27.11
N VAL A 302 -0.80 -21.53 26.58
CA VAL A 302 -1.11 -21.55 25.14
C VAL A 302 -1.28 -20.13 24.63
N SER A 303 -0.70 -19.84 23.47
CA SER A 303 -0.87 -18.54 22.81
C SER A 303 -2.32 -18.29 22.39
N GLN A 304 -2.83 -17.10 22.73
CA GLN A 304 -4.13 -16.59 22.29
C GLN A 304 -4.01 -15.69 21.05
N ASN A 305 -2.84 -15.62 20.42
CA ASN A 305 -2.57 -14.75 19.26
C ASN A 305 -3.68 -14.85 18.20
N MET A 306 -4.01 -16.06 17.77
CA MET A 306 -5.00 -16.26 16.71
C MET A 306 -6.42 -15.90 17.14
N LEU A 307 -6.78 -16.07 18.42
CA LEU A 307 -8.07 -15.59 18.94
C LEU A 307 -8.17 -14.07 18.80
N PHE A 308 -7.15 -13.33 19.23
CA PHE A 308 -7.14 -11.87 19.11
C PHE A 308 -7.02 -11.39 17.66
N SER A 309 -6.23 -12.06 16.82
CA SER A 309 -6.17 -11.78 15.39
C SER A 309 -7.53 -12.01 14.71
N ARG A 310 -8.25 -13.09 15.05
CA ARG A 310 -9.62 -13.34 14.57
C ARG A 310 -10.56 -12.24 15.04
N ASN A 311 -10.57 -11.92 16.33
CA ASN A 311 -11.45 -10.89 16.88
C ASN A 311 -11.20 -9.54 16.21
N ARG A 312 -9.94 -9.18 15.99
CA ARG A 312 -9.58 -7.95 15.28
C ARG A 312 -10.05 -7.97 13.83
N LEU A 313 -9.83 -9.06 13.10
CA LEU A 313 -10.28 -9.18 11.72
C LEU A 313 -11.80 -9.08 11.61
N LEU A 314 -12.53 -9.76 12.51
CA LEU A 314 -13.99 -9.85 12.51
C LEU A 314 -14.69 -8.66 13.19
N GLY A 315 -13.95 -7.75 13.82
CA GLY A 315 -14.54 -6.67 14.62
C GLY A 315 -15.30 -7.15 15.85
N ALA A 316 -14.84 -8.23 16.49
CA ALA A 316 -15.45 -8.77 17.70
C ALA A 316 -14.88 -8.09 18.95
N GLY A 317 -15.72 -7.86 19.96
CA GLY A 317 -15.33 -7.18 21.19
C GLY A 317 -15.17 -5.67 20.97
N SER A 318 -14.01 -5.12 21.31
CA SER A 318 -13.69 -3.69 21.17
C SER A 318 -12.91 -3.34 19.89
N PHE A 319 -12.76 -4.29 18.96
CA PHE A 319 -12.09 -4.06 17.68
C PHE A 319 -13.10 -3.66 16.60
N ASP A 320 -12.72 -2.76 15.70
CA ASP A 320 -13.47 -2.53 14.45
C ASP A 320 -13.34 -3.71 13.46
N ASP A 321 -14.27 -3.81 12.51
CA ASP A 321 -14.22 -4.83 11.45
C ASP A 321 -13.20 -4.49 10.37
N ARG A 322 -12.27 -5.42 10.08
CA ARG A 322 -11.30 -5.31 8.98
C ARG A 322 -11.69 -6.17 7.77
N MET A 323 -12.45 -7.23 7.97
CA MET A 323 -12.83 -8.14 6.90
C MET A 323 -13.84 -7.53 5.93
N THR A 324 -14.82 -6.75 6.41
CA THR A 324 -15.79 -6.09 5.52
C THR A 324 -15.13 -5.14 4.51
N PRO A 325 -14.33 -4.13 4.92
CA PRO A 325 -13.68 -3.25 3.96
C PRO A 325 -12.66 -3.99 3.09
N LEU A 326 -11.99 -5.04 3.60
CA LEU A 326 -11.09 -5.87 2.79
C LEU A 326 -11.84 -6.63 1.70
N ARG A 327 -12.98 -7.26 2.01
CA ARG A 327 -13.82 -7.95 1.01
C ARG A 327 -14.34 -6.99 -0.04
N THR A 328 -14.82 -5.81 0.37
CA THR A 328 -15.23 -4.75 -0.55
C THR A 328 -14.11 -4.38 -1.51
N PHE A 329 -12.91 -4.09 -0.99
CA PHE A 329 -11.75 -3.71 -1.79
C PHE A 329 -11.36 -4.81 -2.78
N MET A 330 -11.20 -6.04 -2.29
CA MET A 330 -10.80 -7.19 -3.12
C MET A 330 -11.81 -7.48 -4.23
N THR A 331 -13.12 -7.35 -3.94
CA THR A 331 -14.19 -7.56 -4.92
C THR A 331 -14.15 -6.52 -6.04
N ARG A 332 -13.93 -5.25 -5.68
CA ARG A 332 -13.98 -4.15 -6.64
C ARG A 332 -12.69 -4.05 -7.45
N MET A 333 -11.53 -4.35 -6.85
CA MET A 333 -10.22 -3.99 -7.42
C MET A 333 -9.44 -5.16 -8.04
N LEU A 334 -9.51 -6.39 -7.50
CA LEU A 334 -8.62 -7.48 -7.98
C LEU A 334 -8.87 -7.87 -9.44
N ASN A 335 -10.13 -7.76 -9.89
CA ASN A 335 -10.53 -8.04 -11.27
C ASN A 335 -11.01 -6.78 -12.01
N LEU A 336 -10.49 -5.60 -11.62
CA LEU A 336 -10.80 -4.36 -12.29
C LEU A 336 -10.29 -4.40 -13.75
N PRO A 337 -11.14 -4.13 -14.76
CA PRO A 337 -10.71 -4.10 -16.16
C PRO A 337 -9.55 -3.12 -16.37
N ASP A 338 -8.65 -3.46 -17.29
CA ASP A 338 -7.50 -2.63 -17.69
C ASP A 338 -6.49 -2.31 -16.58
N ARG A 339 -6.59 -2.98 -15.42
CA ARG A 339 -5.76 -2.71 -14.23
C ARG A 339 -5.24 -3.98 -13.59
N ASN A 340 -3.93 -4.14 -13.46
CA ASN A 340 -3.31 -5.23 -12.71
C ASN A 340 -3.10 -4.80 -11.25
N VAL A 341 -4.12 -5.01 -10.42
CA VAL A 341 -4.04 -4.73 -8.98
C VAL A 341 -3.51 -5.95 -8.25
N VAL A 342 -2.36 -5.77 -7.60
CA VAL A 342 -1.76 -6.75 -6.69
C VAL A 342 -1.93 -6.25 -5.27
N VAL A 343 -2.47 -7.08 -4.39
CA VAL A 343 -2.61 -6.77 -2.96
C VAL A 343 -1.69 -7.70 -2.16
N ALA A 344 -0.81 -7.12 -1.36
CA ALA A 344 0.09 -7.85 -0.48
C ALA A 344 -0.25 -7.51 0.98
N ILE A 345 -0.67 -8.49 1.77
CA ILE A 345 -0.98 -8.34 3.19
C ILE A 345 0.12 -9.00 4.00
N THR A 346 0.78 -8.22 4.87
CA THR A 346 1.91 -8.68 5.68
C THR A 346 1.94 -7.98 7.03
N GLY A 347 2.91 -8.35 7.89
CA GLY A 347 3.17 -7.70 9.17
C GLY A 347 4.66 -7.68 9.48
N ASP A 348 5.02 -7.38 10.72
CA ASP A 348 6.43 -7.34 11.16
C ASP A 348 7.13 -8.69 11.11
N PHE A 349 6.38 -9.75 11.41
CA PHE A 349 6.83 -11.13 11.48
C PHE A 349 5.60 -12.06 11.61
N VAL A 350 5.83 -13.36 11.53
CA VAL A 350 4.90 -14.40 11.98
C VAL A 350 4.92 -14.50 13.51
N ARG A 351 3.77 -14.81 14.12
CA ARG A 351 3.72 -15.15 15.55
C ARG A 351 4.15 -16.61 15.74
N VAL A 352 4.87 -16.90 16.82
CA VAL A 352 5.25 -18.28 17.19
C VAL A 352 4.29 -18.85 18.26
N PRO A 353 4.15 -20.19 18.36
CA PRO A 353 3.10 -20.83 19.18
C PRO A 353 3.14 -20.52 20.69
N ASN A 354 4.29 -20.10 21.21
CA ASN A 354 4.46 -19.71 22.62
C ASN A 354 4.02 -18.26 22.91
N GLY A 355 3.55 -17.50 21.92
CA GLY A 355 3.11 -16.12 22.09
C GLY A 355 4.11 -15.07 21.59
N ASP A 356 5.34 -15.47 21.32
CA ASP A 356 6.46 -14.60 20.96
C ASP A 356 6.50 -14.31 19.44
N HIS A 357 7.60 -13.72 18.99
CA HIS A 357 7.84 -13.25 17.63
C HIS A 357 8.73 -14.20 16.83
N GLY A 358 8.38 -14.42 15.57
CA GLY A 358 9.23 -15.06 14.58
C GLY A 358 10.24 -14.07 13.97
N ASP A 359 11.06 -14.56 13.06
CA ASP A 359 12.13 -13.81 12.39
C ASP A 359 11.90 -13.63 10.87
N GLY A 360 10.66 -13.81 10.43
CA GLY A 360 10.24 -13.73 9.04
C GLY A 360 8.74 -13.55 8.91
N VAL A 361 8.25 -13.44 7.68
CA VAL A 361 6.84 -13.19 7.35
C VAL A 361 6.29 -14.25 6.40
N VAL A 362 4.98 -14.48 6.48
CA VAL A 362 4.21 -15.08 5.38
C VAL A 362 3.23 -14.02 4.89
N THR A 363 3.49 -13.49 3.70
CA THR A 363 2.64 -12.48 3.06
C THR A 363 1.56 -13.18 2.22
N ALA A 364 0.31 -12.77 2.39
CA ALA A 364 -0.76 -13.14 1.47
C ALA A 364 -0.73 -12.20 0.26
N VAL A 365 -0.40 -12.73 -0.91
CA VAL A 365 -0.33 -11.97 -2.17
C VAL A 365 -1.51 -12.36 -3.06
N PHE A 366 -2.26 -11.37 -3.52
CA PHE A 366 -3.42 -11.53 -4.39
C PHE A 366 -3.27 -10.73 -5.67
N GLY A 367 -3.73 -11.24 -6.81
CA GLY A 367 -3.81 -10.46 -8.05
C GLY A 367 -4.11 -11.33 -9.26
N LYS A 368 -4.77 -10.80 -10.29
CA LYS A 368 -5.21 -11.62 -11.44
C LYS A 368 -4.11 -12.41 -12.16
N ASN A 369 -2.86 -11.94 -12.09
CA ASN A 369 -1.70 -12.60 -12.69
C ASN A 369 -0.92 -13.46 -11.68
N VAL A 370 -1.38 -13.52 -10.43
CA VAL A 370 -0.83 -14.35 -9.37
C VAL A 370 -1.48 -15.73 -9.47
N LYS A 371 -0.65 -16.77 -9.57
CA LYS A 371 -1.10 -18.16 -9.48
C LYS A 371 -1.42 -18.52 -8.04
N GLN A 372 -2.41 -19.38 -7.85
CA GLN A 372 -2.65 -19.97 -6.54
C GLN A 372 -1.48 -20.88 -6.15
N GLY A 373 -0.85 -20.65 -5.00
CA GLY A 373 0.31 -21.44 -4.60
C GLY A 373 1.00 -20.96 -3.33
N THR A 374 2.12 -21.59 -3.00
CA THR A 374 2.91 -21.23 -1.81
C THR A 374 4.40 -21.31 -2.12
N SER A 375 5.23 -20.61 -1.35
CA SER A 375 6.69 -20.68 -1.46
C SER A 375 7.37 -20.33 -0.14
N PHE A 376 8.36 -21.15 0.25
CA PHE A 376 9.21 -20.97 1.45
C PHE A 376 8.45 -20.70 2.76
N LEU A 377 7.33 -21.41 2.97
CA LEU A 377 6.53 -21.29 4.19
C LEU A 377 7.32 -21.71 5.44
N CYS A 378 6.93 -21.14 6.58
CA CYS A 378 7.42 -21.60 7.88
C CYS A 378 6.85 -22.97 8.26
N ASP A 379 7.52 -23.65 9.19
CA ASP A 379 7.06 -24.91 9.76
C ASP A 379 5.91 -24.72 10.78
N GLY A 380 5.46 -25.82 11.39
CA GLY A 380 4.44 -25.77 12.44
C GLY A 380 4.88 -25.08 13.73
N ASN A 381 6.15 -24.70 13.89
CA ASN A 381 6.65 -23.85 14.97
C ASN A 381 6.79 -22.39 14.55
N ALA A 382 6.30 -22.04 13.35
CA ALA A 382 6.49 -20.76 12.70
C ALA A 382 7.96 -20.37 12.51
N ARG A 383 8.83 -21.37 12.27
CA ARG A 383 10.25 -21.18 11.97
C ARG A 383 10.49 -21.31 10.48
N PHE A 384 11.30 -20.43 9.93
CA PHE A 384 11.71 -20.47 8.53
C PHE A 384 12.97 -21.32 8.35
N ASN A 385 13.11 -21.92 7.17
CA ASN A 385 14.36 -22.55 6.78
C ASN A 385 15.46 -21.47 6.71
N PRO A 386 16.71 -21.73 7.12
CA PRO A 386 17.81 -20.77 6.98
C PRO A 386 18.01 -20.26 5.54
N ASN A 387 17.66 -21.08 4.54
CA ASN A 387 17.72 -20.76 3.11
C ASN A 387 16.45 -20.08 2.57
N THR A 388 15.46 -19.78 3.42
CA THR A 388 14.30 -18.97 3.02
C THR A 388 14.79 -17.63 2.48
N PRO A 389 14.30 -17.18 1.30
CA PRO A 389 14.74 -15.92 0.71
C PRO A 389 14.52 -14.72 1.63
N ASN A 390 15.37 -13.71 1.45
CA ASN A 390 15.34 -12.48 2.24
C ASN A 390 14.27 -11.49 1.73
N VAL A 391 14.27 -10.28 2.29
CA VAL A 391 13.31 -9.23 1.91
C VAL A 391 13.53 -8.70 0.50
N ASP A 392 14.77 -8.65 -0.02
CA ASP A 392 15.00 -8.26 -1.41
C ASP A 392 14.28 -9.23 -2.36
N ALA A 393 14.37 -10.54 -2.11
CA ALA A 393 13.67 -11.57 -2.85
C ALA A 393 12.14 -11.48 -2.73
N HIS A 394 11.63 -11.14 -1.55
CA HIS A 394 10.20 -10.87 -1.33
C HIS A 394 9.70 -9.72 -2.23
N TRP A 395 10.41 -8.60 -2.24
CA TRP A 395 10.05 -7.46 -3.09
C TRP A 395 10.29 -7.73 -4.57
N ALA A 396 11.27 -8.57 -4.94
CA ALA A 396 11.43 -9.06 -6.31
C ALA A 396 10.20 -9.87 -6.77
N ALA A 397 9.61 -10.67 -5.88
CA ALA A 397 8.36 -11.39 -6.13
C ALA A 397 7.19 -10.42 -6.34
N LEU A 398 7.04 -9.40 -5.48
CA LEU A 398 6.01 -8.37 -5.64
C LEU A 398 6.20 -7.58 -6.94
N ALA A 399 7.44 -7.21 -7.27
CA ALA A 399 7.77 -6.54 -8.53
C ALA A 399 7.37 -7.39 -9.75
N ALA A 400 7.58 -8.71 -9.68
CA ALA A 400 7.16 -9.64 -10.72
C ALA A 400 5.61 -9.70 -10.82
N ALA A 401 4.90 -9.76 -9.69
CA ALA A 401 3.43 -9.75 -9.65
C ALA A 401 2.82 -8.50 -10.30
N VAL A 402 3.44 -7.33 -10.10
CA VAL A 402 3.02 -6.09 -10.77
C VAL A 402 3.61 -5.93 -12.18
N LYS A 403 4.22 -6.96 -12.75
CA LYS A 403 4.86 -6.94 -14.09
C LYS A 403 5.80 -5.74 -14.26
N CYS A 404 6.60 -5.44 -13.23
CA CYS A 404 7.58 -4.36 -13.28
C CYS A 404 8.54 -4.58 -14.47
N PRO A 405 8.79 -3.58 -15.34
CA PRO A 405 9.63 -3.73 -16.54
C PRO A 405 11.11 -4.08 -16.27
N GLY A 406 11.53 -4.18 -15.01
CA GLY A 406 12.89 -4.50 -14.61
C GLY A 406 12.91 -5.24 -13.27
N THR A 407 14.12 -5.50 -12.76
CA THR A 407 14.38 -6.28 -11.54
C THR A 407 15.02 -5.42 -10.45
N PRO A 408 14.31 -4.41 -9.89
CA PRO A 408 14.90 -3.43 -8.96
C PRO A 408 15.48 -4.04 -7.68
N PHE A 409 15.05 -5.27 -7.34
CA PHE A 409 15.45 -6.00 -6.14
C PHE A 409 16.17 -7.32 -6.46
N GLY A 410 16.63 -7.50 -7.70
CA GLY A 410 17.22 -8.74 -8.17
C GLY A 410 16.20 -9.74 -8.74
N PRO A 411 16.64 -10.97 -9.06
CA PRO A 411 15.79 -12.00 -9.65
C PRO A 411 14.74 -12.47 -8.64
N ASN A 412 13.52 -12.80 -9.13
CA ASN A 412 12.47 -13.41 -8.33
C ASN A 412 12.76 -14.91 -8.10
N PRO A 413 13.03 -15.37 -6.85
CA PRO A 413 13.25 -16.80 -6.58
C PRO A 413 11.93 -17.58 -6.42
N HIS A 414 10.78 -16.92 -6.41
CA HIS A 414 9.46 -17.53 -6.24
C HIS A 414 8.85 -17.86 -7.61
N ALA A 415 9.42 -18.84 -8.32
CA ALA A 415 9.06 -19.17 -9.70
C ALA A 415 7.60 -19.62 -9.89
N LEU A 416 6.93 -20.08 -8.82
CA LEU A 416 5.54 -20.53 -8.86
C LEU A 416 4.51 -19.39 -8.76
N LEU A 417 4.95 -18.15 -8.53
CA LEU A 417 4.06 -17.01 -8.31
C LEU A 417 3.27 -16.61 -9.57
N LEU A 418 3.86 -16.74 -10.75
CA LEU A 418 3.32 -16.24 -12.03
C LEU A 418 3.06 -17.36 -13.03
#